data_AF-A0A1X4NLW7-F1
#
_entry.id   AF-A0A1X4NLW7-F1
#
_cell.length_a   1.000
_cell.length_b   1.000
_cell.length_c   1.000
_cell.angle_alpha   90.00
_cell.angle_beta   90.00
_cell.angle_gamma   90.00
#
_symmetry.space_group_name_H-M   'P 1'
#
loop_
_entity.id
_entity.type
_entity.pdbx_description
1 polymer ?
#
loop_
_entity_poly.entity_id
_entity_poly.type
_entity_poly.pdbx_seq_one_letter_code
_entity_poly.pdbx_strand_id
1 'polypeptide(L)'
;MKCLTLTIAIYLGFFVGTANSQSSHLRGEMVCRVVSQNHLLQIDGKTYKQTGVIEEVKSGDTLIFEYSYAGGMFSSGLVDVNRGYIYKSLLFDRATLSQNKQFPKLPLITDTDLGVFGEDRISLGSLYGDSLEMRRYQKSDWHGLFSRIDFPINPLGSQLMHDLITLDCRHVVGTSSVNELYKVLLEREQ
;
A
#
# COMPACT_ATOMS: atom_id res chain seq x y z
N MET A 1 15.86 69.29 34.04
CA MET A 1 16.64 68.65 32.94
C MET A 1 16.52 67.15 33.09
N LYS A 2 16.17 66.48 31.99
CA LYS A 2 15.93 65.03 31.87
C LYS A 2 17.25 64.27 32.07
N CYS A 3 17.22 63.11 32.73
CA CYS A 3 17.93 61.95 32.19
C CYS A 3 17.25 60.66 32.68
N LEU A 4 16.58 60.03 31.72
CA LEU A 4 15.83 58.78 31.81
C LEU A 4 16.85 57.64 31.85
N THR A 5 16.91 56.83 32.92
CA THR A 5 17.64 55.56 32.88
C THR A 5 16.66 54.41 32.65
N LEU A 6 16.78 53.89 31.44
CA LEU A 6 15.99 52.86 30.79
C LEU A 6 16.13 51.51 31.53
N THR A 7 15.03 51.04 32.12
CA THR A 7 14.88 49.68 32.64
C THR A 7 14.27 48.82 31.54
N ILE A 8 15.04 47.95 30.87
CA ILE A 8 14.48 46.88 30.03
C ILE A 8 15.21 45.59 30.40
N ALA A 9 14.62 44.88 31.35
CA ALA A 9 14.93 43.48 31.62
C ALA A 9 14.59 42.68 30.35
N ILE A 10 15.62 42.25 29.63
CA ILE A 10 15.48 41.28 28.54
C ILE A 10 15.17 39.94 29.21
N TYR A 11 13.87 39.73 29.48
CA TYR A 11 13.30 38.42 29.69
C TYR A 11 13.50 37.66 28.37
N LEU A 12 14.62 36.94 28.26
CA LEU A 12 14.78 35.84 27.31
C LEU A 12 13.72 34.80 27.70
N GLY A 13 12.51 35.03 27.21
CA GLY A 13 11.42 34.08 27.24
C GLY A 13 11.89 32.85 26.48
N PHE A 14 12.27 31.84 27.24
CA PHE A 14 12.31 30.43 26.86
C PHE A 14 10.89 30.05 26.39
N PHE A 15 10.50 30.49 25.20
CA PHE A 15 9.46 29.82 24.42
C PHE A 15 10.10 28.55 23.88
N VAL A 16 10.27 27.58 24.77
CA VAL A 16 10.33 26.17 24.38
C VAL A 16 8.92 25.88 23.89
N GLY A 17 8.67 26.22 22.62
CA GLY A 17 7.55 25.68 21.91
C GLY A 17 7.72 24.18 21.97
N THR A 18 6.92 23.53 22.81
CA THR A 18 6.68 22.09 22.70
C THR A 18 6.10 21.91 21.31
N ALA A 19 6.99 21.64 20.34
CA ALA A 19 6.59 21.15 19.05
C ALA A 19 5.81 19.88 19.35
N ASN A 20 4.48 19.99 19.30
CA ASN A 20 3.62 18.83 19.38
C ASN A 20 4.10 17.92 18.27
N SER A 21 4.79 16.85 18.65
CA SER A 21 5.03 15.70 17.80
C SER A 21 3.65 15.14 17.49
N GLN A 22 2.96 15.75 16.53
CA GLN A 22 1.84 15.11 15.88
C GLN A 22 2.48 13.94 15.15
N SER A 23 2.39 12.77 15.79
CA SER A 23 2.48 11.50 15.11
C SER A 23 1.62 11.61 13.85
N SER A 24 2.28 11.78 12.71
CA SER A 24 1.68 11.90 11.39
C SER A 24 0.85 10.65 11.11
N HIS A 25 -0.42 10.70 11.50
CA HIS A 25 -1.39 9.68 11.13
C HIS A 25 -1.81 9.98 9.69
N LEU A 26 -1.41 9.10 8.79
CA LEU A 26 -1.72 9.22 7.39
C LEU A 26 -2.66 8.10 7.01
N ARG A 27 -3.75 8.43 6.30
CA ARG A 27 -4.70 7.44 5.77
C ARG A 27 -5.08 7.84 4.35
N GLY A 28 -4.92 6.91 3.42
CA GLY A 28 -5.26 7.09 2.02
C GLY A 28 -6.09 5.94 1.49
N GLU A 29 -6.90 6.23 0.48
CA GLU A 29 -7.81 5.25 -0.11
C GLU A 29 -7.82 5.40 -1.63
N MET A 30 -7.94 4.27 -2.33
CA MET A 30 -8.18 4.22 -3.76
C MET A 30 -9.43 3.39 -4.06
N VAL A 31 -10.28 3.89 -4.94
CA VAL A 31 -11.40 3.13 -5.52
C VAL A 31 -10.88 2.40 -6.75
N CYS A 32 -10.92 1.07 -6.71
CA CYS A 32 -10.43 0.18 -7.75
C CYS A 32 -11.58 -0.50 -8.47
N ARG A 33 -11.70 -0.27 -9.78
CA ARG A 33 -12.62 -1.00 -10.64
C ARG A 33 -11.95 -2.25 -11.18
N VAL A 34 -12.64 -3.38 -11.09
CA VAL A 34 -12.15 -4.65 -11.64
C VAL A 34 -12.34 -4.61 -13.15
N VAL A 35 -11.23 -4.66 -13.87
CA VAL A 35 -11.22 -4.66 -15.35
C VAL A 35 -11.44 -6.09 -15.84
N SER A 36 -10.72 -7.05 -15.27
CA SER A 36 -10.85 -8.47 -15.61
C SER A 36 -10.40 -9.36 -14.46
N GLN A 37 -10.94 -10.58 -14.41
CA GLN A 37 -10.44 -11.67 -13.60
C GLN A 37 -10.10 -12.87 -14.50
N ASN A 38 -8.98 -13.52 -14.22
CA ASN A 38 -8.57 -14.75 -14.89
C ASN A 38 -8.14 -15.78 -13.86
N HIS A 39 -8.76 -16.96 -13.91
CA HIS A 39 -8.34 -18.14 -13.16
C HIS A 39 -7.40 -18.96 -14.03
N LEU A 40 -6.17 -19.16 -13.56
CA LEU A 40 -5.13 -19.89 -14.28
C LEU A 40 -4.74 -21.14 -13.48
N LEU A 41 -4.79 -22.29 -14.14
CA LEU A 41 -4.39 -23.58 -13.58
C LEU A 41 -3.03 -23.96 -14.15
N GLN A 42 -2.07 -24.30 -13.30
CA GLN A 42 -0.76 -24.78 -13.72
C GLN A 42 -0.64 -26.29 -13.48
N ILE A 43 -0.41 -27.04 -14.57
CA ILE A 43 -0.18 -28.49 -14.56
C ILE A 43 1.07 -28.77 -15.39
N ASP A 44 2.06 -29.44 -14.80
CA ASP A 44 3.32 -29.83 -15.47
C ASP A 44 4.01 -28.66 -16.20
N GLY A 45 4.02 -27.49 -15.56
CA GLY A 45 4.62 -26.26 -16.09
C GLY A 45 3.84 -25.58 -17.22
N LYS A 46 2.67 -26.11 -17.60
CA LYS A 46 1.77 -25.49 -18.57
C LYS A 46 0.63 -24.77 -17.87
N THR A 47 0.30 -23.57 -18.36
CA THR A 47 -0.77 -22.72 -17.82
C THR A 47 -2.03 -22.85 -18.67
N TYR A 48 -3.16 -23.10 -18.03
CA TYR A 48 -4.47 -23.23 -18.66
C TYR A 48 -5.42 -22.22 -18.05
N LYS A 49 -6.16 -21.47 -18.88
CA LYS A 49 -7.25 -20.63 -18.38
C LYS A 49 -8.43 -21.53 -18.00
N GLN A 50 -8.82 -21.49 -16.73
CA GLN A 50 -9.98 -22.22 -16.26
C GLN A 50 -11.25 -21.43 -16.59
N THR A 51 -12.27 -22.13 -17.06
CA THR A 51 -13.60 -21.58 -17.35
C THR A 51 -14.64 -22.26 -16.45
N GLY A 52 -15.73 -21.56 -16.14
CA GLY A 52 -16.81 -22.11 -15.30
C GLY A 52 -16.52 -22.14 -13.79
N VAL A 53 -15.42 -21.52 -13.34
CA VAL A 53 -15.22 -21.20 -11.92
C VAL A 53 -16.26 -20.16 -11.52
N ILE A 54 -16.88 -20.32 -10.35
CA ILE A 54 -17.78 -19.31 -9.81
C ILE A 54 -16.92 -18.12 -9.43
N GLU A 55 -17.02 -17.06 -10.23
CA GLU A 55 -16.29 -15.81 -10.01
C GLU A 55 -16.75 -15.14 -8.71
N GLU A 56 -15.84 -15.10 -7.72
CA GLU A 56 -16.07 -14.35 -6.47
C GLU A 56 -16.12 -12.84 -6.74
N VAL A 57 -15.25 -12.36 -7.64
CA VAL A 57 -15.19 -10.97 -8.12
C VAL A 57 -15.53 -10.94 -9.61
N LYS A 58 -16.16 -9.90 -10.12
CA LYS A 58 -16.52 -9.80 -11.53
C LYS A 58 -15.98 -8.53 -12.15
N SER A 59 -15.76 -8.56 -13.46
CA SER A 59 -15.52 -7.32 -14.24
C SER A 59 -16.63 -6.31 -13.96
N GLY A 60 -16.22 -5.11 -13.57
CA GLY A 60 -17.11 -4.02 -13.18
C GLY A 60 -17.31 -3.87 -11.66
N ASP A 61 -16.94 -4.87 -10.85
CA ASP A 61 -16.98 -4.74 -9.39
C ASP A 61 -16.05 -3.62 -8.90
N THR A 62 -16.36 -3.11 -7.72
CA THR A 62 -15.58 -2.07 -7.04
C THR A 62 -14.93 -2.64 -5.80
N LEU A 63 -13.61 -2.52 -5.73
CA LEU A 63 -12.79 -2.83 -4.56
C LEU A 63 -12.22 -1.52 -4.01
N ILE A 64 -11.92 -1.47 -2.72
CA ILE A 64 -11.22 -0.35 -2.09
C ILE A 64 -9.84 -0.81 -1.66
N PHE A 65 -8.81 -0.14 -2.16
CA PHE A 65 -7.46 -0.27 -1.65
C PHE A 65 -7.23 0.79 -0.58
N GLU A 66 -7.15 0.37 0.66
CA GLU A 66 -6.91 1.23 1.82
C GLU A 66 -5.44 1.11 2.24
N TYR A 67 -4.86 2.22 2.70
CA TYR A 67 -3.55 2.21 3.34
C TYR A 67 -3.45 3.28 4.44
N SER A 68 -2.69 3.00 5.48
CA SER A 68 -2.42 3.96 6.54
C SER A 68 -1.05 3.80 7.14
N TYR A 69 -0.54 4.90 7.71
CA TYR A 69 0.67 4.94 8.51
C TYR A 69 0.37 5.63 9.83
N ALA A 70 0.54 4.91 10.94
CA ALA A 70 0.24 5.39 12.28
C ALA A 70 1.26 4.82 13.28
N GLY A 71 1.86 5.67 14.12
CA GLY A 71 2.74 5.19 15.19
C GLY A 71 3.96 4.38 14.72
N GLY A 72 4.41 4.56 13.47
CA GLY A 72 5.49 3.77 12.88
C GLY A 72 5.04 2.52 12.11
N MET A 73 3.77 2.15 12.23
CA MET A 73 3.20 0.98 11.57
C MET A 73 2.52 1.39 10.26
N PHE A 74 2.83 0.66 9.19
CA PHE A 74 2.14 0.77 7.91
C PHE A 74 1.14 -0.38 7.79
N SER A 75 -0.07 -0.09 7.31
CA SER A 75 -1.08 -1.09 7.01
C SER A 75 -1.66 -0.84 5.64
N SER A 76 -2.03 -1.90 4.93
CA SER A 76 -2.75 -1.80 3.67
C SER A 76 -3.66 -2.98 3.45
N GLY A 77 -4.72 -2.78 2.68
CA GLY A 77 -5.64 -3.86 2.33
C GLY A 77 -6.45 -3.58 1.09
N LEU A 78 -6.92 -4.66 0.45
CA LEU A 78 -7.84 -4.61 -0.68
C LEU A 78 -9.17 -5.24 -0.25
N VAL A 79 -10.24 -4.45 -0.26
CA VAL A 79 -11.52 -4.78 0.35
C VAL A 79 -12.63 -4.77 -0.70
N ASP A 80 -13.46 -5.80 -0.71
CA ASP A 80 -14.74 -5.82 -1.41
C ASP A 80 -15.81 -5.13 -0.55
N VAL A 81 -16.24 -3.94 -0.97
CA VAL A 81 -17.28 -3.21 -0.24
C VAL A 81 -18.68 -3.80 -0.41
N ASN A 82 -18.93 -4.50 -1.53
CA ASN A 82 -20.25 -5.05 -1.82
C ASN A 82 -20.50 -6.35 -1.04
N ARG A 83 -19.44 -7.12 -0.82
CA ARG A 83 -19.51 -8.43 -0.17
C ARG A 83 -18.91 -8.47 1.23
N GLY A 84 -18.21 -7.41 1.64
CA GLY A 84 -17.56 -7.32 2.96
C GLY A 84 -16.35 -8.25 3.10
N TYR A 85 -15.77 -8.73 2.00
CA TYR A 85 -14.60 -9.61 2.00
C TYR A 85 -13.30 -8.81 1.91
N ILE A 86 -12.30 -9.19 2.71
CA ILE A 86 -10.95 -8.63 2.63
C ILE A 86 -10.10 -9.58 1.77
N TYR A 87 -9.73 -9.14 0.56
CA TYR A 87 -8.92 -9.94 -0.36
C TYR A 87 -7.45 -9.99 0.03
N LYS A 88 -6.96 -8.91 0.66
CA LYS A 88 -5.60 -8.82 1.18
C LYS A 88 -5.58 -7.86 2.35
N SER A 89 -4.86 -8.24 3.40
CA SER A 89 -4.52 -7.36 4.52
C SER A 89 -3.06 -7.59 4.85
N LEU A 90 -2.28 -6.53 4.83
CA LEU A 90 -0.88 -6.56 5.22
C LEU A 90 -0.64 -5.52 6.31
N LEU A 91 0.08 -5.94 7.35
CA LEU A 91 0.56 -5.11 8.45
C LEU A 91 2.09 -5.16 8.41
N PHE A 92 2.73 -4.00 8.35
CA PHE A 92 4.18 -3.85 8.30
C PHE A 92 4.67 -2.93 9.41
N ASP A 93 5.78 -3.30 10.03
CA ASP A 93 6.54 -2.42 10.93
C ASP A 93 7.58 -1.59 10.13
N ARG A 94 7.99 -0.45 10.69
CA ARG A 94 8.88 0.58 10.12
C ARG A 94 10.17 0.03 9.51
N ALA A 95 10.70 -1.09 10.03
CA ALA A 95 12.01 -1.62 9.66
C ALA A 95 12.11 -2.15 8.22
N THR A 96 11.00 -2.33 7.51
CA THR A 96 10.97 -3.05 6.22
C THR A 96 10.71 -2.15 5.00
N LEU A 97 10.29 -0.90 5.19
CA LEU A 97 10.06 0.04 4.09
C LEU A 97 11.38 0.67 3.64
N SER A 98 12.13 -0.01 2.78
CA SER A 98 13.35 0.56 2.18
C SER A 98 13.03 1.46 1.00
N GLN A 99 13.61 2.66 1.02
CA GLN A 99 13.77 3.47 -0.18
C GLN A 99 15.00 3.00 -0.97
N ASN A 100 14.88 2.87 -2.28
CA ASN A 100 16.04 2.78 -3.15
C ASN A 100 15.91 3.87 -4.22
N LYS A 101 16.50 5.05 -3.95
CA LYS A 101 16.50 6.21 -4.86
C LYS A 101 17.38 6.03 -6.11
N GLN A 102 18.13 4.95 -6.23
CA GLN A 102 19.17 4.82 -7.27
C GLN A 102 19.11 3.58 -8.18
N PHE A 103 18.25 2.58 -7.94
CA PHE A 103 18.16 1.41 -8.82
C PHE A 103 16.74 0.85 -8.97
N PRO A 104 16.29 0.48 -10.19
CA PRO A 104 15.06 -0.28 -10.44
C PRO A 104 15.15 -1.77 -10.07
N LYS A 105 16.17 -2.22 -9.34
CA LYS A 105 16.36 -3.63 -8.95
C LYS A 105 17.12 -3.74 -7.63
N LEU A 106 16.40 -4.02 -6.55
CA LEU A 106 16.74 -5.00 -5.50
C LEU A 106 15.66 -4.93 -4.40
N PRO A 107 14.91 -6.01 -4.13
CA PRO A 107 13.99 -6.07 -2.99
C PRO A 107 14.81 -6.14 -1.70
N LEU A 108 14.45 -5.34 -0.70
CA LEU A 108 15.05 -5.48 0.63
C LEU A 108 14.37 -6.67 1.32
N ILE A 109 15.02 -7.83 1.26
CA ILE A 109 14.58 -9.08 1.90
C ILE A 109 14.65 -8.89 3.41
N THR A 110 13.48 -8.77 4.05
CA THR A 110 13.31 -9.13 5.47
C THR A 110 12.31 -10.27 5.54
N ASP A 111 12.48 -11.16 6.51
CA ASP A 111 11.87 -12.50 6.62
C ASP A 111 10.32 -12.59 6.60
N THR A 112 9.57 -11.48 6.47
CA THR A 112 8.09 -11.50 6.63
C THR A 112 7.30 -10.60 5.66
N ASP A 113 7.79 -10.40 4.44
CA ASP A 113 7.13 -9.76 3.27
C ASP A 113 7.63 -8.39 2.81
N LEU A 114 7.69 -8.30 1.48
CA LEU A 114 8.38 -7.31 0.65
C LEU A 114 7.36 -6.31 0.11
N GLY A 115 7.41 -5.08 0.62
CA GLY A 115 6.57 -3.97 0.17
C GLY A 115 7.40 -2.82 -0.39
N VAL A 116 7.15 -2.38 -1.62
CA VAL A 116 7.59 -1.08 -2.13
C VAL A 116 6.38 -0.16 -2.22
N PHE A 117 6.44 0.98 -1.54
CA PHE A 117 5.42 2.02 -1.64
C PHE A 117 6.09 3.33 -2.06
N GLY A 118 5.99 3.66 -3.35
CA GLY A 118 6.63 4.82 -3.95
C GLY A 118 5.66 5.66 -4.76
N GLU A 119 6.15 6.81 -5.24
CA GLU A 119 5.36 7.76 -6.02
C GLU A 119 4.67 7.09 -7.23
N ASP A 120 5.38 6.28 -8.01
CA ASP A 120 4.82 5.69 -9.24
C ASP A 120 4.55 4.19 -9.17
N ARG A 121 4.87 3.56 -8.03
CA ARG A 121 4.79 2.11 -7.88
C ARG A 121 4.39 1.70 -6.48
N ILE A 122 3.45 0.77 -6.41
CA ILE A 122 3.11 0.01 -5.20
C ILE A 122 3.31 -1.47 -5.52
N SER A 123 4.06 -2.18 -4.70
CA SER A 123 4.38 -3.60 -4.88
C SER A 123 4.30 -4.23 -3.51
N LEU A 124 3.34 -5.11 -3.28
CA LEU A 124 3.10 -5.73 -1.99
C LEU A 124 3.07 -7.25 -2.17
N GLY A 125 4.01 -7.97 -1.55
CA GLY A 125 4.01 -9.44 -1.50
C GLY A 125 3.36 -10.00 -0.21
N SER A 126 3.07 -11.30 -0.23
CA SER A 126 2.71 -12.12 0.92
C SER A 126 3.49 -13.43 0.82
N LEU A 127 3.96 -13.97 1.95
CA LEU A 127 4.67 -15.25 2.01
C LEU A 127 3.78 -16.41 1.53
N TYR A 128 2.47 -16.21 1.59
CA TYR A 128 1.46 -17.17 1.17
C TYR A 128 1.11 -17.08 -0.32
N GLY A 129 1.82 -16.25 -1.10
CA GLY A 129 1.70 -16.19 -2.56
C GLY A 129 0.86 -15.02 -3.10
N ASP A 130 0.17 -14.29 -2.23
CA ASP A 130 -0.64 -13.14 -2.66
C ASP A 130 0.24 -11.94 -3.01
N SER A 131 0.09 -11.37 -4.20
CA SER A 131 0.84 -10.18 -4.63
C SER A 131 -0.10 -9.09 -5.14
N LEU A 132 0.27 -7.84 -4.90
CA LEU A 132 -0.39 -6.66 -5.48
C LEU A 132 0.68 -5.78 -6.12
N GLU A 133 0.64 -5.63 -7.42
CA GLU A 133 1.49 -4.70 -8.15
C GLU A 133 0.62 -3.60 -8.75
N MET A 134 0.93 -2.33 -8.47
CA MET A 134 0.26 -1.18 -9.06
C MET A 134 1.26 -0.18 -9.61
N ARG A 135 0.92 0.43 -10.74
CA ARG A 135 1.70 1.48 -11.38
C ARG A 135 0.84 2.69 -11.66
N ARG A 136 1.37 3.86 -11.37
CA ARG A 136 0.74 5.13 -11.71
C ARG A 136 0.87 5.37 -13.21
N TYR A 137 -0.22 5.78 -13.86
CA TYR A 137 -0.21 6.16 -15.28
C TYR A 137 -0.74 7.58 -15.53
N GLN A 138 -1.47 8.17 -14.56
CA GLN A 138 -1.77 9.60 -14.48
C GLN A 138 -1.71 10.07 -13.02
N LYS A 139 -1.79 11.39 -12.78
CA LYS A 139 -1.58 12.00 -11.45
C LYS A 139 -2.36 11.30 -10.32
N SER A 140 -3.60 10.88 -10.55
CA SER A 140 -4.44 10.19 -9.56
C SER A 140 -4.70 8.72 -9.87
N ASP A 141 -4.31 8.25 -11.05
CA ASP A 141 -4.84 7.02 -11.64
C ASP A 141 -3.76 5.94 -11.75
N TRP A 142 -4.16 4.71 -11.42
CA TRP A 142 -3.30 3.57 -11.19
C TRP A 142 -3.84 2.34 -11.88
N HIS A 143 -2.98 1.56 -12.51
CA HIS A 143 -3.32 0.22 -12.99
C HIS A 143 -2.69 -0.81 -12.07
N GLY A 144 -3.48 -1.78 -11.66
CA GLY A 144 -3.10 -2.81 -10.71
C GLY A 144 -3.27 -4.22 -11.25
N LEU A 145 -2.45 -5.12 -10.73
CA LEU A 145 -2.60 -6.56 -10.84
C LEU A 145 -2.54 -7.13 -9.42
N PHE A 146 -3.64 -7.73 -8.98
CA PHE A 146 -3.68 -8.55 -7.79
C PHE A 146 -3.59 -10.02 -8.21
N SER A 147 -2.68 -10.77 -7.59
CA SER A 147 -2.55 -12.21 -7.77
C SER A 147 -2.75 -12.93 -6.44
N ARG A 148 -3.49 -14.03 -6.44
CA ARG A 148 -3.56 -14.98 -5.33
C ARG A 148 -3.14 -16.36 -5.81
N ILE A 149 -2.40 -17.08 -4.97
CA ILE A 149 -2.04 -18.48 -5.21
C ILE A 149 -2.84 -19.32 -4.25
N ASP A 150 -3.78 -20.09 -4.78
CA ASP A 150 -4.52 -21.06 -4.00
C ASP A 150 -3.87 -22.44 -4.17
N PHE A 151 -3.61 -23.08 -3.03
CA PHE A 151 -3.13 -24.45 -2.96
C PHE A 151 -4.31 -25.36 -2.64
N PRO A 152 -5.08 -25.84 -3.65
CA PRO A 152 -6.10 -26.83 -3.39
C PRO A 152 -5.44 -28.07 -2.77
N ILE A 153 -5.88 -28.43 -1.57
CA ILE A 153 -5.44 -29.66 -0.88
C ILE A 153 -6.10 -30.84 -1.59
N ASN A 154 -5.61 -31.19 -2.77
CA ASN A 154 -6.08 -32.36 -3.51
C ASN A 154 -5.06 -33.50 -3.34
N PRO A 155 -5.43 -34.65 -2.75
CA PRO A 155 -4.49 -35.74 -2.46
C PRO A 155 -3.89 -36.44 -3.70
N LEU A 156 -4.37 -36.12 -4.91
CA LEU A 156 -3.96 -36.76 -6.17
C LEU A 156 -2.95 -35.94 -7.00
N GLY A 157 -2.53 -34.77 -6.51
CA GLY A 157 -1.48 -33.96 -7.14
C GLY A 157 -1.57 -32.49 -6.77
N SER A 158 -0.41 -31.84 -6.63
CA SER A 158 -0.31 -30.40 -6.38
C SER A 158 -0.64 -29.62 -7.67
N GLN A 159 -1.91 -29.28 -7.85
CA GLN A 159 -2.33 -28.30 -8.86
C GLN A 159 -2.19 -26.91 -8.25
N LEU A 160 -1.50 -26.00 -8.94
CA LEU A 160 -1.42 -24.60 -8.54
C LEU A 160 -2.51 -23.81 -9.25
N MET A 161 -3.38 -23.17 -8.48
CA MET A 161 -4.37 -22.25 -9.01
C MET A 161 -3.92 -20.82 -8.74
N HIS A 162 -3.98 -20.00 -9.79
CA HIS A 162 -3.63 -18.59 -9.74
C HIS A 162 -4.84 -17.75 -10.13
N ASP A 163 -5.24 -16.88 -9.22
CA ASP A 163 -6.30 -15.90 -9.46
C ASP A 163 -5.66 -14.56 -9.77
N LEU A 164 -5.88 -14.06 -10.99
CA LEU A 164 -5.34 -12.78 -11.45
C LEU A 164 -6.47 -11.78 -11.66
N ILE A 165 -6.47 -10.70 -10.89
CA ILE A 165 -7.44 -9.62 -10.96
C ILE A 165 -6.72 -8.35 -11.45
N THR A 166 -7.18 -7.80 -12.58
CA THR A 166 -6.70 -6.51 -13.09
C THR A 166 -7.58 -5.38 -12.57
N LEU A 167 -6.96 -4.31 -12.08
CA LEU A 167 -7.60 -3.18 -11.42
C LEU A 167 -7.29 -1.86 -12.15
N ASP A 168 -8.28 -0.98 -12.22
CA ASP A 168 -8.11 0.44 -12.53
C ASP A 168 -8.52 1.26 -11.31
N CYS A 169 -7.55 1.86 -10.63
CA CYS A 169 -7.69 2.48 -9.33
C CYS A 169 -7.53 4.00 -9.39
N ARG A 170 -8.30 4.71 -8.59
CA ARG A 170 -8.23 6.18 -8.46
C ARG A 170 -8.28 6.60 -7.00
N HIS A 171 -7.43 7.56 -6.64
CA HIS A 171 -7.45 8.12 -5.28
C HIS A 171 -8.77 8.79 -4.93
N VAL A 172 -9.23 8.56 -3.69
CA VAL A 172 -10.38 9.26 -3.12
C VAL A 172 -9.97 10.67 -2.72
N VAL A 173 -10.70 11.66 -3.23
CA VAL A 173 -10.50 13.08 -2.88
C VAL A 173 -10.76 13.27 -1.38
N GLY A 174 -9.87 14.00 -0.70
CA GLY A 174 -9.99 14.28 0.73
C GLY A 174 -9.33 13.23 1.63
N THR A 175 -8.76 12.17 1.06
CA THR A 175 -7.85 11.26 1.75
C THR A 175 -6.40 11.59 1.42
N SER A 176 -5.46 11.10 2.22
CA SER A 176 -4.05 11.34 1.95
C SER A 176 -3.64 10.62 0.68
N SER A 177 -2.80 11.27 -0.13
CA SER A 177 -2.29 10.67 -1.36
C SER A 177 -1.06 9.78 -1.10
N VAL A 178 -0.77 8.87 -2.02
CA VAL A 178 0.48 8.09 -2.03
C VAL A 178 1.70 9.00 -1.93
N ASN A 179 1.66 10.18 -2.54
CA ASN A 179 2.77 11.13 -2.51
C ASN A 179 2.96 11.77 -1.13
N GLU A 180 1.88 12.01 -0.41
CA GLU A 180 1.95 12.49 0.98
C GLU A 180 2.53 11.40 1.88
N LEU A 181 2.12 10.14 1.69
CA LEU A 181 2.73 9.03 2.42
C LEU A 181 4.20 8.91 2.10
N TYR A 182 4.56 8.95 0.83
CA TYR A 182 5.96 8.90 0.40
C TYR A 182 6.80 10.03 1.01
N LYS A 183 6.27 11.25 1.10
CA LYS A 183 6.94 12.38 1.77
C LYS A 183 7.11 12.17 3.28
N VAL A 184 6.08 11.69 3.97
CA VAL A 184 6.16 11.38 5.42
C VAL A 184 7.21 10.29 5.69
N LEU A 185 7.30 9.29 4.82
CA LEU A 185 8.33 8.26 4.90
C LEU A 185 9.73 8.83 4.65
N LEU A 186 9.88 9.76 3.69
CA LEU A 186 11.12 10.46 3.38
C LEU A 186 11.65 11.33 4.53
N GLU A 187 10.79 12.12 5.16
CA GLU A 187 11.18 13.08 6.20
C GLU A 187 11.63 12.39 7.49
N ARG A 188 11.23 11.13 7.73
CA ARG A 188 11.57 10.38 8.94
C ARG A 188 12.85 9.53 8.83
N GLU A 189 13.50 9.51 7.67
CA GLU A 189 14.78 8.84 7.42
C GLU A 189 15.99 9.78 7.54
N GLN A 190 15.77 11.09 7.66
CA GLN A 190 16.79 12.11 7.91
C GLN A 190 16.98 12.35 9.41
#